data_AF-A0A269PSU2-F1
#
_entry.id   AF-A0A269PSU2-F1
#
_cell.length_a   1.000
_cell.length_b   1.000
_cell.length_c   1.000
_cell.angle_alpha   90.00
_cell.angle_beta   90.00
_cell.angle_gamma   90.00
#
_symmetry.space_group_name_H-M   'P 1'
#
loop_
_entity.id
_entity.type
_entity.pdbx_description
1 polymer ?
#
loop_
_entity_poly.entity_id
_entity_poly.type
_entity_poly.pdbx_seq_one_letter_code
_entity_poly.pdbx_strand_id
1 'polypeptide(L)'
;MFFEKTISKILKRNQIRANEDLIEQLRSVYYLYRVGNQHSLVNIDLIKEALSLFQSLNSHLDVLKDNYEFSRRLIEQGPVEGSTGEIIRPIEELIFNTLKWLNEQEKLNASQAENILHNLYYIIELHSFDKSAEPIFQQVENFCQKVTSQGILKAANFK
;
A
#
# COMPACT_ATOMS: atom_id res chain seq x y z
N MET A 1 18.25 31.53 -6.76
CA MET A 1 18.90 30.36 -7.42
C MET A 1 19.91 29.58 -6.56
N PHE A 2 20.76 30.19 -5.71
CA PHE A 2 21.70 29.41 -4.87
C PHE A 2 21.03 28.72 -3.67
N PHE A 3 20.00 29.33 -3.08
CA PHE A 3 19.29 28.78 -1.90
C PHE A 3 18.46 27.53 -2.23
N GLU A 4 17.71 27.53 -3.34
CA GLU A 4 16.88 26.38 -3.76
C GLU A 4 17.74 25.14 -4.06
N LYS A 5 18.90 25.32 -4.70
CA LYS A 5 19.84 24.23 -4.98
C LYS A 5 20.44 23.63 -3.70
N THR A 6 20.61 24.43 -2.65
CA THR A 6 21.14 23.99 -1.35
C THR A 6 20.07 23.26 -0.55
N ILE A 7 18.83 23.77 -0.49
CA ILE A 7 17.71 23.10 0.19
C ILE A 7 17.37 21.77 -0.49
N SER A 8 17.28 21.74 -1.83
CA SER A 8 17.08 20.48 -2.58
C SER A 8 18.21 19.46 -2.36
N LYS A 9 19.46 19.91 -2.18
CA LYS A 9 20.58 19.01 -1.85
C LYS A 9 20.53 18.50 -0.40
N ILE A 10 20.01 19.28 0.54
CA ILE A 10 19.86 18.89 1.95
C ILE A 10 18.68 17.92 2.10
N LEU A 11 17.55 18.19 1.45
CA LEU A 11 16.38 17.29 1.45
C LEU A 11 16.73 15.92 0.84
N LYS A 12 17.46 15.88 -0.28
CA LYS A 12 17.97 14.62 -0.86
C LYS A 12 18.97 13.88 0.03
N ARG A 13 19.67 14.57 0.94
CA ARG A 13 20.63 13.96 1.89
C ARG A 13 19.96 13.32 3.11
N ASN A 14 18.69 13.63 3.37
CA ASN A 14 17.92 13.07 4.48
C ASN A 14 16.89 12.04 4.02
N GLN A 15 17.07 11.48 2.82
CA GLN A 15 16.24 10.39 2.35
C GLN A 15 16.76 9.05 2.87
N ILE A 16 15.84 8.22 3.31
CA ILE A 16 16.07 6.85 3.76
C ILE A 16 15.35 5.88 2.84
N ARG A 17 15.84 4.65 2.78
CA ARG A 17 15.14 3.52 2.15
C ARG A 17 14.90 2.46 3.21
N ALA A 18 13.86 1.68 3.02
CA ALA A 18 13.73 0.43 3.75
C ALA A 18 14.94 -0.46 3.47
N ASN A 19 15.30 -1.28 4.45
CA ASN A 19 16.29 -2.32 4.24
C ASN A 19 15.72 -3.43 3.32
N GLU A 20 16.62 -4.21 2.71
CA GLU A 20 16.22 -5.30 1.81
C GLU A 20 15.39 -6.37 2.53
N ASP A 21 15.68 -6.64 3.81
CA ASP A 21 14.95 -7.64 4.60
C ASP A 21 13.46 -7.30 4.73
N LEU A 22 13.11 -6.03 4.97
CA LEU A 22 11.73 -5.55 5.05
C LEU A 22 11.05 -5.62 3.69
N ILE A 23 11.77 -5.29 2.61
CA ILE A 23 11.24 -5.40 1.24
C ILE A 23 10.89 -6.86 0.93
N GLU A 24 11.78 -7.81 1.25
CA GLU A 24 11.53 -9.24 1.02
C GLU A 24 10.40 -9.80 1.91
N GLN A 25 10.27 -9.32 3.16
CA GLN A 25 9.15 -9.69 4.03
C GLN A 25 7.81 -9.22 3.45
N LEU A 26 7.73 -7.95 3.02
CA LEU A 26 6.52 -7.41 2.40
C LEU A 26 6.19 -8.09 1.07
N ARG A 27 7.22 -8.37 0.26
CA ARG A 27 7.07 -9.12 -0.98
C ARG A 27 6.49 -10.51 -0.71
N SER A 28 6.96 -11.19 0.34
CA SER A 28 6.43 -12.49 0.76
C SER A 28 4.96 -12.41 1.19
N VAL A 29 4.61 -11.36 1.96
CA VAL A 29 3.21 -11.06 2.33
C VAL A 29 2.36 -10.84 1.08
N TYR A 30 2.79 -10.00 0.15
CA TYR A 30 2.09 -9.77 -1.12
C TYR A 30 1.87 -11.09 -1.88
N TYR A 31 2.92 -11.90 -2.05
CA TYR A 31 2.83 -13.16 -2.78
C TYR A 31 1.89 -14.16 -2.12
N LEU A 32 1.84 -14.20 -0.79
CA LEU A 32 0.93 -15.06 -0.03
C LEU A 32 -0.54 -14.83 -0.41
N TYR A 33 -0.93 -13.57 -0.67
CA TYR A 33 -2.29 -13.23 -1.13
C TYR A 33 -2.46 -13.44 -2.63
N ARG A 34 -1.42 -13.20 -3.43
CA ARG A 34 -1.43 -13.40 -4.89
C ARG A 34 -1.58 -14.87 -5.29
N VAL A 35 -0.85 -15.78 -4.63
CA VAL A 35 -0.88 -17.23 -4.92
C VAL A 35 -1.93 -17.98 -4.12
N GLY A 36 -2.50 -17.33 -3.10
CA GLY A 36 -3.62 -17.87 -2.34
C GLY A 36 -4.81 -18.17 -3.24
N ASN A 37 -5.68 -19.09 -2.81
CA ASN A 37 -6.95 -19.31 -3.51
C ASN A 37 -7.72 -17.98 -3.54
N GLN A 38 -8.01 -17.46 -4.73
CA GLN A 38 -8.60 -16.14 -4.96
C GLN A 38 -9.96 -15.96 -4.25
N HIS A 39 -10.64 -17.06 -3.94
CA HIS A 39 -11.91 -17.06 -3.20
C HIS A 39 -11.75 -17.18 -1.69
N SER A 40 -10.52 -17.26 -1.18
CA SER A 40 -10.26 -17.29 0.27
C SER A 40 -10.65 -15.95 0.87
N LEU A 41 -11.32 -16.01 2.02
CA LEU A 41 -11.61 -14.84 2.82
C LEU A 41 -10.35 -14.41 3.57
N VAL A 42 -10.17 -13.10 3.67
CA VAL A 42 -9.04 -12.48 4.36
C VAL A 42 -9.52 -11.63 5.52
N ASN A 43 -8.63 -11.40 6.48
CA ASN A 43 -8.91 -10.49 7.58
C ASN A 43 -8.90 -9.04 7.06
N ILE A 44 -10.08 -8.40 7.03
CA ILE A 44 -10.27 -7.03 6.54
C ILE A 44 -9.46 -6.02 7.37
N ASP A 45 -9.31 -6.23 8.67
CA ASP A 45 -8.58 -5.28 9.53
C ASP A 45 -7.10 -5.23 9.18
N LEU A 46 -6.50 -6.35 8.76
CA LEU A 46 -5.13 -6.36 8.23
C LEU A 46 -5.01 -5.57 6.92
N ILE A 47 -6.05 -5.59 6.08
CA ILE A 47 -6.03 -4.85 4.82
C ILE A 47 -6.24 -3.35 5.04
N LYS A 48 -7.05 -2.96 6.04
CA LYS A 48 -7.16 -1.58 6.49
C LYS A 48 -5.84 -1.07 7.07
N GLU A 49 -5.16 -1.89 7.88
CA GLU A 49 -3.82 -1.58 8.40
C GLU A 49 -2.82 -1.38 7.24
N ALA A 50 -2.83 -2.26 6.24
CA ALA A 50 -1.96 -2.13 5.06
C ALA A 50 -2.22 -0.83 4.28
N LEU A 51 -3.49 -0.47 4.05
CA LEU A 51 -3.87 0.77 3.38
C LEU A 51 -3.43 2.01 4.19
N SER A 52 -3.57 1.96 5.51
CA SER A 52 -3.11 3.04 6.39
C SER A 52 -1.59 3.20 6.34
N LEU A 53 -0.83 2.11 6.34
CA LEU A 53 0.63 2.15 6.20
C LEU A 53 1.05 2.73 4.85
N PHE A 54 0.37 2.33 3.77
CA PHE A 54 0.57 2.91 2.44
C PHE A 54 0.33 4.42 2.44
N GLN A 55 -0.76 4.88 3.05
CA GLN A 55 -1.08 6.31 3.17
C GLN A 55 0.01 7.07 3.95
N SER A 56 0.45 6.54 5.09
CA SER A 56 1.49 7.18 5.89
C SER A 56 2.79 7.27 5.10
N LEU A 57 3.22 6.22 4.41
CA LEU A 57 4.41 6.25 3.56
C LEU A 57 4.29 7.26 2.41
N ASN A 58 3.12 7.33 1.75
CA ASN A 58 2.86 8.30 0.69
C ASN A 58 3.02 9.75 1.16
N SER A 59 2.64 10.06 2.41
CA SER A 59 2.81 11.41 2.98
C SER A 59 4.27 11.82 3.23
N HIS A 60 5.22 10.88 3.15
CA HIS A 60 6.67 11.11 3.27
C HIS A 60 7.39 11.13 1.92
N LEU A 61 6.63 11.30 0.83
CA LEU A 61 7.15 11.43 -0.53
C LEU A 61 6.91 12.85 -1.06
N ASP A 62 7.94 13.41 -1.70
CA ASP A 62 7.78 14.65 -2.47
C ASP A 62 6.98 14.39 -3.78
N VAL A 63 7.20 13.22 -4.39
CA VAL A 63 6.57 12.79 -5.64
C VAL A 63 6.34 11.28 -5.61
N LEU A 64 5.10 10.86 -5.83
CA LEU A 64 4.76 9.46 -6.06
C LEU A 64 5.13 9.06 -7.50
N LYS A 65 6.16 8.23 -7.63
CA LYS A 65 6.51 7.59 -8.90
C LYS A 65 5.43 6.56 -9.24
N ASP A 66 5.18 6.35 -10.53
CA ASP A 66 4.24 5.33 -11.00
C ASP A 66 2.81 5.48 -10.46
N ASN A 67 2.34 6.73 -10.33
CA ASN A 67 1.01 7.07 -9.80
C ASN A 67 -0.13 6.25 -10.43
N TYR A 68 -0.05 5.98 -11.73
CA TYR A 68 -1.05 5.14 -12.43
C TYR A 68 -1.16 3.73 -11.83
N GLU A 69 -0.02 3.08 -11.56
CA GLU A 69 0.03 1.73 -11.02
C GLU A 69 -0.56 1.64 -9.61
N PHE A 70 -0.35 2.69 -8.79
CA PHE A 70 -0.95 2.83 -7.46
C PHE A 70 -2.45 3.09 -7.56
N SER A 71 -2.87 4.03 -8.40
CA SER A 71 -4.27 4.43 -8.55
C SER A 71 -5.16 3.29 -9.05
N ARG A 72 -4.72 2.54 -10.07
CA ARG A 72 -5.54 1.45 -10.65
C ARG A 72 -5.82 0.27 -9.69
N ARG A 73 -5.13 0.24 -8.55
CA ARG A 73 -5.29 -0.77 -7.48
C ARG A 73 -6.17 -0.31 -6.34
N LEU A 74 -6.52 0.96 -6.31
CA LEU A 74 -7.45 1.52 -5.35
C LEU A 74 -8.86 1.50 -5.94
N ILE A 75 -9.86 1.58 -5.06
CA ILE A 75 -11.26 1.61 -5.48
C ILE A 75 -11.54 2.98 -6.08
N GLU A 76 -11.82 2.97 -7.39
CA GLU A 76 -12.32 4.14 -8.10
C GLU A 76 -13.86 4.15 -8.02
N GLN A 77 -14.42 5.19 -7.39
CA GLN A 77 -15.84 5.49 -7.50
C GLN A 77 -16.01 6.60 -8.54
N GLY A 78 -16.09 6.24 -9.82
CA GLY A 78 -16.13 7.23 -10.91
C GLY A 78 -16.47 6.62 -12.27
N PRO A 79 -16.68 7.47 -13.30
CA PRO A 79 -16.87 6.99 -14.66
C PRO A 79 -15.65 6.19 -15.12
N VAL A 80 -15.90 5.13 -15.88
CA VAL A 80 -14.92 4.10 -16.28
C VAL A 80 -13.75 4.72 -17.08
N GLU A 81 -12.54 4.19 -16.85
CA GLU A 81 -11.31 4.46 -17.61
C GLU A 81 -11.61 4.49 -19.13
N GLY A 82 -11.15 5.54 -19.83
CA GLY A 82 -11.40 5.74 -21.26
C GLY A 82 -12.74 6.43 -21.60
N SER A 83 -13.52 6.85 -20.61
CA SER A 83 -14.68 7.71 -20.83
C SER A 83 -14.29 9.17 -21.04
N THR A 84 -15.12 9.93 -21.75
CA THR A 84 -14.95 11.38 -21.99
C THR A 84 -14.99 12.24 -20.72
N GLY A 85 -15.18 11.64 -19.54
CA GLY A 85 -15.17 12.27 -18.22
C GLY A 85 -14.21 11.61 -17.23
N GLU A 86 -13.18 10.91 -17.70
CA GLU A 86 -12.12 10.36 -16.84
C GLU A 86 -11.44 11.50 -16.07
N ILE A 87 -11.65 11.52 -14.76
CA ILE A 87 -11.01 12.47 -13.85
C ILE A 87 -9.88 11.70 -13.18
N ILE A 88 -8.63 12.07 -13.47
CA ILE A 88 -7.48 11.60 -12.69
C ILE A 88 -7.66 12.14 -11.26
N ARG A 89 -8.08 11.26 -10.35
CA ARG A 89 -8.27 11.62 -8.95
C ARG A 89 -6.94 11.66 -8.21
N PRO A 90 -6.76 12.57 -7.23
CA PRO A 90 -5.63 12.53 -6.32
C PRO A 90 -5.56 11.18 -5.59
N ILE A 91 -4.35 10.68 -5.35
CA ILE A 91 -4.14 9.38 -4.69
C ILE A 91 -4.77 9.37 -3.28
N GLU A 92 -4.75 10.52 -2.59
CA GLU A 92 -5.34 10.69 -1.27
C GLU A 92 -6.86 10.49 -1.28
N GLU A 93 -7.53 10.92 -2.35
CA GLU A 93 -8.97 10.72 -2.52
C GLU A 93 -9.29 9.24 -2.78
N LEU A 94 -8.47 8.57 -3.60
CA LEU A 94 -8.61 7.13 -3.87
C LEU A 94 -8.36 6.29 -2.61
N ILE A 95 -7.38 6.65 -1.78
CA ILE A 95 -7.13 6.03 -0.48
C ILE A 95 -8.36 6.19 0.42
N PHE A 96 -8.89 7.41 0.53
CA PHE A 96 -10.08 7.69 1.33
C PHE A 96 -11.30 6.87 0.87
N ASN A 97 -11.57 6.83 -0.44
CA ASN A 97 -12.66 6.06 -1.01
C ASN A 97 -12.49 4.56 -0.79
N THR A 98 -11.26 4.05 -0.92
CA THR A 98 -10.93 2.64 -0.64
C THR A 98 -11.19 2.30 0.82
N LEU A 99 -10.77 3.15 1.76
CA LEU A 99 -11.02 2.94 3.18
C LEU A 99 -12.51 2.95 3.50
N LYS A 100 -13.27 3.89 2.92
CA LYS A 100 -14.73 3.93 3.06
C LYS A 100 -15.37 2.63 2.56
N TRP A 101 -14.99 2.18 1.37
CA TRP A 101 -15.47 0.93 0.80
C TRP A 101 -15.13 -0.28 1.70
N LEU A 102 -13.90 -0.36 2.22
CA LEU A 102 -13.49 -1.43 3.16
C LEU A 102 -14.30 -1.44 4.46
N ASN A 103 -14.75 -0.27 4.94
CA ASN A 103 -15.59 -0.18 6.13
C ASN A 103 -17.03 -0.69 5.90
N GLU A 104 -17.47 -0.74 4.65
CA GLU A 104 -18.79 -1.23 4.25
C GLU A 104 -18.77 -2.74 3.91
N GLN A 105 -17.59 -3.37 3.83
CA GLN A 105 -17.47 -4.79 3.48
C GLN A 105 -17.60 -5.70 4.72
N GLU A 106 -18.46 -6.71 4.63
CA GLU A 106 -18.51 -7.80 5.63
C GLU A 106 -17.44 -8.86 5.38
N LYS A 107 -17.07 -9.06 4.11
CA LYS A 107 -16.13 -10.08 3.65
C LYS A 107 -15.28 -9.51 2.52
N LEU A 108 -14.02 -9.90 2.48
CA LEU A 108 -13.07 -9.50 1.45
C LEU A 108 -12.35 -10.74 0.93
N ASN A 109 -12.17 -10.83 -0.38
CA ASN A 109 -11.47 -11.94 -1.00
C ASN A 109 -9.97 -11.62 -1.16
N ALA A 110 -9.16 -12.66 -1.34
CA ALA A 110 -7.71 -12.53 -1.48
C ALA A 110 -7.30 -11.67 -2.68
N SER A 111 -8.01 -11.75 -3.82
CA SER A 111 -7.70 -10.94 -5.00
C SER A 111 -7.89 -9.42 -4.80
N GLN A 112 -8.91 -9.02 -4.03
CA GLN A 112 -9.15 -7.62 -3.70
C GLN A 112 -8.10 -7.10 -2.70
N ALA A 113 -7.72 -7.93 -1.74
CA ALA A 113 -6.65 -7.62 -0.80
C ALA A 113 -5.27 -7.54 -1.47
N GLU A 114 -5.02 -8.37 -2.47
CA GLU A 114 -3.77 -8.38 -3.24
C GLU A 114 -3.43 -6.99 -3.79
N ASN A 115 -4.41 -6.29 -4.35
CA ASN A 115 -4.22 -4.95 -4.90
C ASN A 115 -3.70 -3.94 -3.86
N ILE A 116 -4.26 -3.97 -2.66
CA ILE A 116 -3.87 -3.05 -1.57
C ILE A 116 -2.48 -3.42 -1.04
N LEU A 117 -2.21 -4.73 -0.89
CA LEU A 117 -0.91 -5.22 -0.43
C LEU A 117 0.20 -4.94 -1.44
N HIS A 118 -0.11 -5.02 -2.74
CA HIS A 118 0.80 -4.60 -3.80
C HIS A 118 1.20 -3.14 -3.62
N ASN A 119 0.26 -2.22 -3.36
CA ASN A 119 0.58 -0.81 -3.15
C ASN A 119 1.53 -0.59 -1.97
N LEU A 120 1.32 -1.30 -0.85
CA LEU A 120 2.22 -1.21 0.31
C LEU A 120 3.62 -1.77 0.01
N TYR A 121 3.72 -2.92 -0.66
CA TYR A 121 5.00 -3.49 -1.08
C TYR A 121 5.73 -2.57 -2.06
N TYR A 122 5.03 -2.15 -3.11
CA TYR A 122 5.61 -1.47 -4.26
C TYR A 122 6.04 -0.03 -3.93
N ILE A 123 5.33 0.66 -3.02
CA ILE A 123 5.77 1.99 -2.57
C ILE A 123 7.12 1.91 -1.86
N ILE A 124 7.34 0.89 -1.02
CA ILE A 124 8.59 0.70 -0.27
C ILE A 124 9.73 0.30 -1.20
N GLU A 125 9.46 -0.57 -2.18
CA GLU A 125 10.46 -1.00 -3.16
C GLU A 125 10.95 0.18 -4.03
N LEU A 126 10.01 1.00 -4.53
CA LEU A 126 10.29 1.99 -5.58
C LEU A 126 10.85 3.33 -5.06
N HIS A 127 10.62 3.66 -3.79
CA HIS A 127 10.86 5.00 -3.27
C HIS A 127 12.01 5.11 -2.26
N SER A 128 12.41 6.35 -2.05
CA SER A 128 13.17 6.79 -0.88
C SER A 128 12.32 7.84 -0.19
N PHE A 129 12.23 7.75 1.11
CA PHE A 129 11.34 8.54 1.96
C PHE A 129 12.14 9.55 2.73
N ASP A 130 11.53 10.62 3.21
CA ASP A 130 12.20 11.45 4.21
C ASP A 130 12.48 10.64 5.50
N LYS A 131 13.44 11.10 6.30
CA LYS A 131 13.87 10.41 7.52
C LYS A 131 12.75 10.18 8.56
N SER A 132 11.69 10.99 8.55
CA SER A 132 10.59 10.82 9.49
C SER A 132 9.68 9.62 9.19
N ALA A 133 9.89 8.94 8.06
CA ALA A 133 9.26 7.66 7.77
C ALA A 133 9.86 6.45 8.53
N GLU A 134 11.01 6.61 9.20
CA GLU A 134 11.70 5.51 9.89
C GLU A 134 10.83 4.74 10.91
N PRO A 135 10.01 5.40 11.75
CA PRO A 135 9.07 4.70 12.64
C PRO A 135 7.98 3.93 11.89
N ILE A 136 7.66 4.30 10.66
CA ILE A 136 6.65 3.60 9.85
C ILE A 136 7.22 2.28 9.35
N PHE A 137 8.51 2.20 9.00
CA PHE A 137 9.15 0.93 8.66
C PHE A 137 9.02 -0.11 9.78
N GLN A 138 9.19 0.32 11.04
CA GLN A 138 8.96 -0.56 12.18
C GLN A 138 7.51 -1.05 12.28
N GLN A 139 6.54 -0.20 11.95
CA GLN A 139 5.12 -0.60 11.90
C GLN A 139 4.85 -1.58 10.77
N VAL A 140 5.51 -1.42 9.62
CA VAL A 140 5.43 -2.35 8.49
C VAL A 140 6.04 -3.71 8.85
N GLU A 141 7.16 -3.75 9.56
CA GLU A 141 7.73 -5.01 10.08
C GLU A 141 6.75 -5.72 11.01
N ASN A 142 6.15 -4.99 11.96
CA ASN A 142 5.14 -5.53 12.86
C ASN A 142 3.92 -6.05 12.10
N PHE A 143 3.48 -5.32 11.07
CA PHE A 143 2.42 -5.76 10.18
C PHE A 143 2.77 -7.08 9.47
N CYS A 144 3.99 -7.22 8.93
CA CYS A 144 4.43 -8.46 8.28
C CYS A 144 4.41 -9.65 9.27
N GLN A 145 4.84 -9.43 10.51
CA GLN A 145 4.78 -10.45 11.57
C GLN A 145 3.33 -10.84 11.89
N LYS A 146 2.43 -9.86 12.03
CA LYS A 146 0.99 -10.11 12.25
C LYS A 146 0.41 -10.97 11.13
N VAL A 147 0.64 -10.59 9.87
CA VAL A 147 0.15 -11.35 8.70
C VAL A 147 0.74 -12.76 8.66
N THR A 148 2.02 -12.94 8.99
CA THR A 148 2.61 -14.28 9.03
C THR A 148 1.96 -15.16 10.10
N SER A 149 1.53 -14.56 11.22
CA SER A 149 0.85 -15.27 12.31
C SER A 149 -0.67 -15.46 12.10
N GLN A 150 -1.32 -14.63 11.28
CA GLN A 150 -2.81 -14.50 11.23
C GLN A 150 -3.41 -14.36 9.81
N GLY A 151 -2.60 -14.21 8.76
CA GLY A 151 -2.99 -13.55 7.50
C GLY A 151 -3.87 -14.35 6.55
N ILE A 152 -3.66 -15.67 6.46
CA ILE A 152 -4.61 -16.56 5.80
C ILE A 152 -5.30 -17.37 6.88
N LEU A 153 -6.57 -17.04 7.12
CA LEU A 153 -7.49 -17.95 7.78
C LEU A 153 -7.44 -19.24 6.97
N LYS A 154 -6.85 -20.32 7.50
CA LYS A 154 -6.90 -21.65 6.86
C LYS A 154 -8.33 -21.83 6.39
N ALA A 155 -8.53 -22.03 5.08
CA ALA A 155 -9.84 -22.37 4.54
C ALA A 155 -10.43 -23.43 5.47
N ALA A 156 -11.46 -23.06 6.24
CA ALA A 156 -12.16 -24.04 7.03
C ALA A 156 -12.55 -25.10 6.01
N ASN A 157 -12.12 -26.34 6.25
CA ASN A 157 -12.56 -27.48 5.47
C ASN A 157 -14.09 -27.51 5.62
N PHE A 158 -14.80 -26.85 4.73
CA PHE A 158 -16.22 -27.05 4.52
C PHE A 158 -16.32 -28.43 3.86
N LYS A 159 -16.33 -29.45 4.72
CA LYS A 159 -16.88 -30.77 4.39
C LYS A 159 -18.40 -30.67 4.37
#